data_AF-A0A540V1R5-F1
#
_entry.id   AF-A0A540V1R5-F1
#
_cell.length_a   1.000
_cell.length_b   1.000
_cell.length_c   1.000
_cell.angle_alpha   90.00
_cell.angle_beta   90.00
_cell.angle_gamma   90.00
#
_symmetry.space_group_name_H-M   'P 1'
#
loop_
_entity.id
_entity.type
_entity.pdbx_description
1 polymer ?
#
loop_
_entity_poly.entity_id
_entity_poly.type
_entity_poly.pdbx_seq_one_letter_code
_entity_poly.pdbx_strand_id
1 'polypeptide(L)'
;MIRKTIWLMVTLILFLLFFVSGYLYHLFAPGMEIRTVITPIDKETYQSLESVEYAEHPEQKNFRKLTFTFTLKYSDKMKDIKAEMSEPLKNLLTYDVYWTGESFAFDDEKRNKFIVQEDIVLYMGEVSEEDLVKLLDDGVFIVAWMEDGKEKRKEFNLGETVLFIQ
;
A
#
# COMPACT_ATOMS: atom_id res chain seq x y z
N MET A 1 31.57 36.39 -31.45
CA MET A 1 31.74 35.45 -30.32
C MET A 1 30.65 35.63 -29.26
N ILE A 2 30.54 36.83 -28.68
CA ILE A 2 29.60 37.18 -27.59
C ILE A 2 28.14 36.74 -27.85
N ARG A 3 27.60 37.00 -29.05
CA ARG A 3 26.21 36.65 -29.41
C ARG A 3 25.93 35.13 -29.43
N LYS A 4 26.93 34.30 -29.78
CA LYS A 4 26.82 32.83 -29.72
C LYS A 4 26.87 32.34 -28.28
N THR A 5 27.74 32.93 -27.46
CA THR A 5 27.84 32.63 -26.03
C THR A 5 26.55 32.97 -25.28
N ILE A 6 25.92 34.11 -25.60
CA ILE A 6 24.62 34.50 -25.03
C ILE A 6 23.53 33.48 -25.39
N TRP A 7 23.43 33.08 -26.66
CA TRP A 7 22.47 32.05 -27.08
C TRP A 7 22.66 30.73 -26.34
N LEU A 8 23.93 30.31 -26.18
CA LEU A 8 24.28 29.07 -25.50
C LEU A 8 23.87 29.10 -24.01
N MET A 9 24.12 30.22 -23.32
CA MET A 9 23.65 30.43 -21.94
C MET A 9 22.13 30.41 -21.84
N VAL A 10 21.42 31.08 -22.76
CA VAL A 10 19.95 31.12 -22.77
C VAL A 10 19.38 29.72 -22.96
N THR A 11 19.90 28.93 -23.90
CA THR A 11 19.47 27.53 -24.09
C THR A 11 19.75 26.65 -22.87
N LEU A 12 20.89 26.85 -22.20
CA LEU A 12 21.23 26.08 -21.00
C LEU A 12 20.30 26.40 -19.82
N ILE A 13 19.99 27.68 -19.62
CA ILE A 13 19.05 28.12 -18.59
C ILE A 13 17.64 27.58 -18.88
N LEU A 14 17.18 27.65 -20.13
CA LEU A 14 15.89 27.06 -20.53
C LEU A 14 15.86 25.55 -20.29
N PHE A 15 16.92 24.82 -20.65
CA PHE A 15 17.01 23.38 -20.39
C PHE A 15 16.94 23.08 -18.89
N LEU A 16 17.67 23.82 -18.06
CA LEU A 16 17.60 23.69 -16.59
C LEU A 16 16.19 23.97 -16.05
N LEU A 17 15.53 25.02 -16.53
CA LEU A 17 14.16 25.35 -16.12
C LEU A 17 13.17 24.24 -16.49
N PHE A 18 13.25 23.70 -17.71
CA PHE A 18 12.40 22.59 -18.13
C PHE A 18 12.69 21.31 -17.33
N PHE A 19 13.97 21.02 -17.06
CA PHE A 19 14.36 19.84 -16.28
C PHE A 19 13.86 19.94 -14.82
N VAL A 20 14.05 21.09 -14.17
CA VAL A 20 13.57 21.34 -12.81
C VAL A 20 12.04 21.29 -12.76
N SER A 21 11.35 21.90 -13.74
CA SER A 21 9.89 21.85 -13.82
C SER A 21 9.35 20.44 -14.02
N GLY A 22 9.96 19.64 -14.90
CA GLY A 22 9.57 18.25 -15.11
C GLY A 22 9.82 17.37 -13.88
N TYR A 23 10.95 17.58 -13.20
CA TYR A 23 11.28 16.87 -11.96
C TYR A 23 10.31 17.23 -10.82
N LEU A 24 9.98 18.51 -10.65
CA LEU A 24 8.96 18.97 -9.70
C LEU A 24 7.59 18.37 -10.03
N TYR A 25 7.20 18.33 -11.30
CA TYR A 25 5.94 17.71 -11.71
C TYR A 25 5.88 16.24 -11.31
N HIS A 26 6.95 15.47 -11.52
CA HIS A 26 6.98 14.06 -11.10
C HIS A 26 6.92 13.90 -9.57
N LEU A 27 7.55 14.80 -8.81
CA LEU A 27 7.54 14.76 -7.34
C LEU A 27 6.16 15.08 -6.76
N PHE A 28 5.44 16.00 -7.38
CA PHE A 28 4.12 16.46 -6.93
C PHE A 28 2.95 15.82 -7.69
N ALA A 29 3.22 14.94 -8.65
CA ALA A 29 2.19 14.21 -9.35
C ALA A 29 1.41 13.35 -8.34
N PRO A 30 0.07 13.46 -8.33
CA PRO A 30 -0.76 12.56 -7.54
C PRO A 30 -0.45 11.12 -7.92
N GLY A 31 -0.26 10.29 -6.91
CA GLY A 31 0.17 8.91 -7.09
C GLY A 31 -0.50 8.02 -6.06
N MET A 32 -0.98 6.87 -6.53
CA MET A 32 -1.51 5.82 -5.68
C MET A 32 -0.57 4.63 -5.76
N GLU A 33 -0.10 4.19 -4.61
CA GLU A 33 0.71 3.00 -4.45
C GLU A 33 -0.04 2.04 -3.53
N ILE A 34 -0.11 0.78 -3.94
CA ILE A 34 -0.71 -0.29 -3.15
C ILE A 34 0.27 -1.45 -3.11
N ARG A 35 0.39 -2.08 -1.95
CA ARG A 35 1.30 -3.20 -1.76
C ARG A 35 0.77 -4.13 -0.69
N THR A 36 0.83 -5.43 -0.96
CA THR A 36 0.53 -6.47 0.02
C THR A 36 1.77 -7.35 0.14
N VAL A 37 2.42 -7.35 1.29
CA VAL A 37 3.66 -8.10 1.52
C VAL A 37 3.42 -9.17 2.57
N ILE A 38 3.86 -10.39 2.30
CA ILE A 38 3.78 -11.49 3.24
C ILE A 38 5.20 -11.95 3.57
N THR A 39 5.55 -11.92 4.85
CA THR A 39 6.88 -12.29 5.36
C THR A 39 6.79 -13.30 6.50
N PRO A 40 7.85 -14.08 6.78
CA PRO A 40 8.00 -14.75 8.07
C PRO A 40 7.83 -13.76 9.22
N ILE A 41 7.22 -14.22 10.31
CA ILE A 41 7.23 -13.46 11.56
C ILE A 41 8.56 -13.66 12.28
N ASP A 42 9.06 -12.61 12.93
CA ASP A 42 10.20 -12.73 13.82
C ASP A 42 9.82 -13.44 15.13
N LYS A 43 10.85 -13.75 15.92
CA LYS A 43 10.70 -14.48 17.18
C LYS A 43 9.92 -13.68 18.23
N GLU A 44 10.09 -12.36 18.28
CA GLU A 44 9.46 -11.51 19.28
C GLU A 44 7.95 -11.44 19.03
N THR A 45 7.57 -11.21 17.77
CA THR A 45 6.19 -11.25 17.30
C THR A 45 5.56 -12.60 17.64
N TYR A 46 6.21 -13.72 17.31
CA TYR A 46 5.68 -15.05 17.64
C TYR A 46 5.49 -15.27 19.14
N GLN A 47 6.43 -14.82 19.98
CA GLN A 47 6.34 -14.95 21.43
C GLN A 47 5.25 -14.07 22.05
N SER A 48 4.84 -12.99 21.37
CA SER A 48 3.72 -12.16 21.78
C SER A 48 2.35 -12.71 21.39
N LEU A 49 2.29 -13.74 20.55
CA LEU A 49 1.02 -14.33 20.15
C LEU A 49 0.40 -15.10 21.30
N GLU A 50 -0.85 -14.76 21.61
CA GLU A 50 -1.66 -15.50 22.57
C GLU A 50 -2.27 -16.75 21.91
N SER A 51 -2.56 -17.77 22.71
CA SER A 51 -3.31 -18.98 22.31
C SER A 51 -2.66 -19.84 21.21
N VAL A 52 -1.37 -19.65 20.93
CA VAL A 52 -0.65 -20.43 19.90
C VAL A 52 -0.65 -21.92 20.23
N GLU A 53 -0.64 -22.27 21.51
CA GLU A 53 -0.65 -23.66 21.99
C GLU A 53 -1.91 -24.45 21.61
N TYR A 54 -2.98 -23.76 21.18
CA TYR A 54 -4.22 -24.39 20.72
C TYR A 54 -4.27 -24.58 19.20
N ALA A 55 -3.30 -24.04 18.46
CA ALA A 55 -3.18 -24.29 17.03
C ALA A 55 -2.74 -25.74 16.78
N GLU A 56 -3.26 -26.37 15.72
CA GLU A 56 -2.90 -27.75 15.36
C GLU A 56 -1.40 -27.89 15.03
N HIS A 57 -0.82 -26.86 14.39
CA HIS A 57 0.59 -26.77 14.04
C HIS A 57 1.20 -25.50 14.64
N PRO A 58 1.52 -25.49 15.94
CA PRO A 58 1.88 -24.27 16.66
C PRO A 58 3.24 -23.71 16.25
N GLU A 59 4.02 -24.37 15.40
CA GLU A 59 5.38 -23.94 15.08
C GLU A 59 5.43 -22.57 14.38
N GLN A 60 6.37 -21.71 14.78
CA GLN A 60 6.56 -20.36 14.21
C GLN A 60 6.59 -20.33 12.67
N LYS A 61 7.15 -21.37 12.03
CA LYS A 61 7.23 -21.47 10.57
C LYS A 61 5.85 -21.48 9.88
N ASN A 62 4.78 -21.80 10.62
CA ASN A 62 3.41 -21.80 10.12
C ASN A 62 2.73 -20.45 10.34
N PHE A 63 3.42 -19.45 10.86
CA PHE A 63 2.89 -18.10 11.00
C PHE A 63 3.59 -17.14 10.04
N ARG A 64 2.82 -16.20 9.48
CA ARG A 64 3.30 -15.16 8.57
C ARG A 64 2.75 -13.81 8.98
N LYS A 65 3.46 -12.74 8.66
CA LYS A 65 2.94 -11.38 8.74
C LYS A 65 2.53 -10.95 7.34
N LEU A 66 1.27 -10.56 7.17
CA LEU A 66 0.78 -9.84 6.02
C LEU A 66 0.73 -8.35 6.37
N THR A 67 1.43 -7.54 5.59
CA THR A 67 1.35 -6.08 5.65
C THR A 67 0.72 -5.58 4.37
N PHE A 68 -0.49 -5.07 4.49
CA PHE A 68 -1.15 -4.29 3.46
C PHE A 68 -0.77 -2.82 3.64
N THR A 69 -0.40 -2.12 2.57
CA THR A 69 -0.15 -0.69 2.60
C THR A 69 -0.71 -0.03 1.35
N PHE A 70 -1.54 0.99 1.56
CA PHE A 70 -1.95 1.92 0.55
C PHE A 70 -1.41 3.31 0.87
N THR A 71 -0.86 3.99 -0.14
CA THR A 71 -0.43 5.38 -0.04
C THR A 71 -0.98 6.18 -1.20
N LEU A 72 -1.73 7.22 -0.90
CA LEU A 72 -2.16 8.24 -1.83
C LEU A 72 -1.39 9.53 -1.57
N LYS A 73 -0.58 9.97 -2.52
CA LYS A 73 -0.11 11.35 -2.59
C LYS A 73 -1.15 12.14 -3.37
N TYR A 74 -1.73 13.16 -2.77
CA TYR A 74 -2.80 13.93 -3.37
C TYR A 74 -2.39 15.40 -3.59
N SER A 75 -3.18 16.10 -4.41
CA SER A 75 -3.05 17.55 -4.59
C SER A 75 -4.19 18.26 -3.87
N ASP A 76 -4.07 19.57 -3.66
CA ASP A 76 -5.09 20.39 -2.97
C ASP A 76 -6.47 20.42 -3.66
N LYS A 77 -6.56 19.90 -4.89
CA LYS A 77 -7.82 19.73 -5.64
C LYS A 77 -8.62 18.51 -5.21
N MET A 78 -7.96 17.51 -4.62
CA MET A 78 -8.60 16.29 -4.12
C MET A 78 -9.11 16.55 -2.71
N LYS A 79 -10.39 16.24 -2.48
CA LYS A 79 -11.06 16.41 -1.19
C LYS A 79 -11.87 15.17 -0.85
N ASP A 80 -12.26 15.06 0.42
CA ASP A 80 -13.14 14.01 0.93
C ASP A 80 -12.65 12.61 0.57
N ILE A 81 -11.34 12.38 0.72
CA ILE A 81 -10.70 11.10 0.42
C ILE A 81 -11.28 10.05 1.38
N LYS A 82 -11.79 8.97 0.80
CA LYS A 82 -12.28 7.80 1.53
C LYS A 82 -11.62 6.57 0.94
N ALA A 83 -11.23 5.66 1.82
CA ALA A 83 -10.76 4.36 1.44
C ALA A 83 -11.54 3.31 2.22
N GLU A 84 -11.91 2.25 1.52
CA GLU A 84 -12.64 1.13 2.07
C GLU A 84 -12.22 -0.15 1.36
N MET A 85 -12.49 -1.27 2.00
CA MET A 85 -12.28 -2.59 1.42
C MET A 85 -13.64 -3.25 1.22
N SER A 86 -13.82 -3.95 0.11
CA SER A 86 -15.08 -4.62 -0.23
C SER A 86 -15.56 -5.53 0.90
N GLU A 87 -14.63 -6.23 1.52
CA GLU A 87 -14.82 -6.97 2.76
C GLU A 87 -13.64 -6.75 3.72
N PRO A 88 -13.85 -6.82 5.04
CA PRO A 88 -12.75 -6.83 6.00
C PRO A 88 -11.74 -7.93 5.69
N LEU A 89 -10.44 -7.64 5.77
CA LEU A 89 -9.37 -8.62 5.45
C LEU A 89 -9.51 -9.91 6.26
N LYS A 90 -9.96 -9.84 7.52
CA LYS A 90 -10.24 -11.02 8.35
C LYS A 90 -11.28 -11.98 7.75
N ASN A 91 -12.24 -11.47 6.97
CA ASN A 91 -13.28 -12.28 6.34
C ASN A 91 -12.73 -12.96 5.09
N LEU A 92 -11.96 -12.22 4.28
CA LEU A 92 -11.28 -12.73 3.09
C LEU A 92 -10.31 -13.87 3.44
N LEU A 93 -9.56 -13.69 4.53
CA LEU A 93 -8.57 -14.67 4.99
C LEU A 93 -9.22 -15.88 5.69
N THR A 94 -10.53 -15.90 5.93
CA THR A 94 -11.23 -16.91 6.76
C THR A 94 -10.76 -16.93 8.22
N TYR A 95 -11.59 -17.48 9.10
CA TYR A 95 -11.28 -17.61 10.53
C TYR A 95 -10.08 -18.54 10.81
N ASP A 96 -9.78 -19.45 9.89
CA ASP A 96 -8.72 -20.45 10.10
C ASP A 96 -7.34 -19.91 9.71
N VAL A 97 -7.26 -18.90 8.82
CA VAL A 97 -5.98 -18.27 8.46
C VAL A 97 -5.75 -16.97 9.23
N TYR A 98 -6.79 -16.20 9.50
CA TYR A 98 -6.64 -14.96 10.27
C TYR A 98 -6.38 -15.28 11.76
N TRP A 99 -5.26 -14.80 12.30
CA TRP A 99 -4.94 -14.94 13.72
C TRP A 99 -5.26 -13.67 14.51
N THR A 100 -4.55 -12.60 14.19
CA THR A 100 -4.73 -11.28 14.81
C THR A 100 -4.29 -10.20 13.83
N GLY A 101 -4.67 -8.95 14.08
CA GLY A 101 -4.28 -7.86 13.21
C GLY A 101 -4.66 -6.50 13.75
N GLU A 102 -3.97 -5.49 13.23
CA GLU A 102 -4.18 -4.09 13.52
C GLU A 102 -4.33 -3.33 12.20
N SER A 103 -5.26 -2.38 12.18
CA SER A 103 -5.51 -1.53 11.02
C SER A 103 -5.44 -0.07 11.45
N PHE A 104 -4.79 0.74 10.64
CA PHE A 104 -4.74 2.18 10.83
C PHE A 104 -4.84 2.92 9.51
N ALA A 105 -5.54 4.05 9.57
CA ALA A 105 -5.59 5.03 8.49
C ALA A 105 -5.14 6.37 9.05
N PHE A 106 -4.27 7.05 8.32
CA PHE A 106 -3.72 8.34 8.73
C PHE A 106 -3.62 9.29 7.54
N ASP A 107 -4.06 10.52 7.74
CA ASP A 107 -3.92 11.61 6.79
C ASP A 107 -2.84 12.58 7.24
N ASP A 108 -1.72 12.60 6.52
CA ASP A 108 -0.63 13.58 6.66
C ASP A 108 -0.92 14.79 5.76
N GLU A 109 -1.83 15.66 6.22
CA GLU A 109 -2.19 16.91 5.52
C GLU A 109 -0.96 17.79 5.22
N LYS A 110 0.08 17.74 6.06
CA LYS A 110 1.30 18.53 5.83
C LYS A 110 2.09 18.06 4.63
N ARG A 111 1.99 16.78 4.29
CA ARG A 111 2.68 16.17 3.15
C ARG A 111 1.73 15.84 1.99
N ASN A 112 0.44 16.15 2.13
CA ASN A 112 -0.64 15.73 1.25
C ASN A 112 -0.59 14.22 0.98
N LYS A 113 -0.53 13.42 2.05
CA LYS A 113 -0.46 11.96 1.97
C LYS A 113 -1.51 11.29 2.83
N PHE A 114 -2.34 10.47 2.21
CA PHE A 114 -3.26 9.58 2.90
C PHE A 114 -2.69 8.16 2.88
N ILE A 115 -2.60 7.52 4.04
CA ILE A 115 -2.00 6.20 4.21
C ILE A 115 -3.00 5.29 4.92
N VAL A 116 -3.17 4.08 4.39
CA VAL A 116 -3.85 2.98 5.06
C VAL A 116 -2.86 1.84 5.20
N GLN A 117 -2.80 1.24 6.38
CA GLN A 117 -1.97 0.07 6.62
C GLN A 117 -2.73 -0.93 7.49
N GLU A 118 -2.65 -2.20 7.10
CA GLU A 118 -3.12 -3.31 7.92
C GLU A 118 -1.98 -4.30 8.11
N ASP A 119 -1.64 -4.58 9.36
CA ASP A 119 -0.66 -5.57 9.75
C ASP A 119 -1.40 -6.75 10.39
N ILE A 120 -1.33 -7.91 9.74
CA ILE A 120 -2.08 -9.11 10.11
C ILE A 120 -1.09 -10.25 10.33
N VAL A 121 -1.30 -11.02 11.39
CA VAL A 121 -0.66 -12.32 11.58
C VAL A 121 -1.58 -13.39 11.01
N LEU A 122 -1.02 -14.18 10.11
CA LEU A 122 -1.64 -15.31 9.46
C LEU A 122 -1.16 -16.61 10.10
N TYR A 123 -2.08 -17.54 10.31
CA TYR A 123 -1.78 -18.94 10.57
C TYR A 123 -1.91 -19.73 9.26
N MET A 124 -0.76 -20.09 8.69
CA MET A 124 -0.64 -20.78 7.41
C MET A 124 -0.76 -22.30 7.51
N GLY A 125 -0.77 -22.92 8.70
CA GLY A 125 -0.96 -24.36 8.91
C GLY A 125 -0.56 -25.26 7.72
N GLU A 126 -1.57 -25.76 7.00
CA GLU A 126 -1.44 -26.49 5.73
C GLU A 126 -1.81 -25.66 4.48
N VAL A 127 -2.18 -24.39 4.66
CA VAL A 127 -2.56 -23.46 3.60
C VAL A 127 -1.33 -23.09 2.76
N SER A 128 -1.44 -23.29 1.46
CA SER A 128 -0.39 -22.92 0.50
C SER A 128 -0.41 -21.42 0.20
N GLU A 129 0.72 -20.89 -0.30
CA GLU A 129 0.78 -19.50 -0.79
C GLU A 129 -0.21 -19.25 -1.94
N GLU A 130 -0.41 -20.24 -2.81
CA GLU A 130 -1.38 -20.15 -3.91
C GLU A 130 -2.82 -20.05 -3.42
N ASP A 131 -3.18 -20.81 -2.38
CA ASP A 131 -4.52 -20.76 -1.81
C ASP A 131 -4.75 -19.45 -1.06
N LEU A 132 -3.73 -18.92 -0.38
CA LEU A 132 -3.79 -17.60 0.22
C LEU A 132 -3.99 -16.49 -0.81
N VAL A 133 -3.33 -16.56 -1.97
CA VAL A 133 -3.56 -15.60 -3.06
C VAL A 133 -5.01 -15.68 -3.55
N LYS A 134 -5.56 -16.89 -3.73
CA LYS A 134 -6.98 -17.06 -4.12
C LYS A 134 -7.95 -16.46 -3.09
N LEU A 135 -7.65 -16.61 -1.80
CA LEU A 135 -8.45 -15.97 -0.73
C LEU A 135 -8.43 -14.44 -0.83
N LEU A 136 -7.32 -13.87 -1.29
CA LEU A 136 -7.14 -12.42 -1.45
C LEU A 136 -7.62 -11.90 -2.82
N ASP A 137 -7.78 -12.75 -3.83
CA ASP A 137 -8.28 -12.36 -5.17
C ASP A 137 -9.69 -11.77 -5.14
N ASP A 138 -10.52 -12.17 -4.16
CA ASP A 138 -11.87 -11.61 -3.97
C ASP A 138 -11.85 -10.25 -3.24
N GLY A 139 -10.69 -9.88 -2.68
CA GLY A 139 -10.49 -8.62 -1.98
C GLY A 139 -10.30 -7.44 -2.93
N VAL A 140 -11.19 -6.46 -2.85
CA VAL A 140 -11.07 -5.21 -3.61
C VAL A 140 -10.92 -4.04 -2.67
N PHE A 141 -9.82 -3.32 -2.80
CA PHE A 141 -9.59 -2.06 -2.11
C PHE A 141 -10.06 -0.89 -2.99
N ILE A 142 -10.90 -0.04 -2.43
CA ILE A 142 -11.59 1.04 -3.15
C ILE A 142 -11.17 2.36 -2.53
N VAL A 143 -10.80 3.31 -3.40
CA VAL A 143 -10.48 4.69 -3.01
C VAL A 143 -11.39 5.62 -3.78
N ALA A 144 -12.11 6.46 -3.05
CA ALA A 144 -12.99 7.48 -3.60
C ALA A 144 -12.54 8.87 -3.16
N TRP A 145 -12.64 9.85 -4.05
CA TRP A 145 -12.32 11.25 -3.75
C TRP A 145 -13.13 12.20 -4.63
N MET A 146 -13.27 13.43 -4.17
CA MET A 146 -13.85 14.53 -4.93
C MET A 146 -12.75 15.33 -5.64
N GLU A 147 -12.89 15.56 -6.93
CA GLU A 147 -12.00 16.43 -7.71
C GLU A 147 -12.81 17.25 -8.71
N ASP A 148 -12.63 18.58 -8.69
CA ASP A 148 -13.38 19.53 -9.54
C ASP A 148 -14.92 19.36 -9.46
N GLY A 149 -15.42 19.02 -8.26
CA GLY A 149 -16.86 18.83 -7.99
C GLY A 149 -17.43 17.51 -8.49
N LYS A 150 -16.59 16.57 -8.97
CA LYS A 150 -16.99 15.23 -9.39
C LYS A 150 -16.36 14.18 -8.49
N GLU A 151 -17.16 13.17 -8.15
CA GLU A 151 -16.65 11.98 -7.48
C GLU A 151 -15.84 11.13 -8.47
N LYS A 152 -14.68 10.69 -8.02
CA LYS A 152 -13.81 9.75 -8.71
C LYS A 152 -13.56 8.55 -7.80
N ARG A 153 -13.42 7.39 -8.41
CA ARG A 153 -13.19 6.11 -7.74
C ARG A 153 -12.10 5.34 -8.46
N LYS A 154 -11.27 4.64 -7.70
CA LYS A 154 -10.32 3.66 -8.21
C LYS A 154 -10.37 2.40 -7.35
N GLU A 155 -10.24 1.27 -8.01
CA GLU A 155 -10.28 -0.06 -7.40
C GLU A 155 -8.94 -0.76 -7.61
N PHE A 156 -8.56 -1.57 -6.64
CA PHE A 156 -7.35 -2.37 -6.65
C PHE A 156 -7.69 -3.77 -6.15
N ASN A 157 -7.32 -4.79 -6.92
CA ASN A 157 -7.42 -6.17 -6.48
C ASN A 157 -6.24 -6.49 -5.56
N LEU A 158 -6.51 -7.06 -4.38
CA LEU A 158 -5.45 -7.36 -3.41
C LEU A 158 -4.55 -8.51 -3.87
N GLY A 159 -5.13 -9.57 -4.43
CA GLY A 159 -4.40 -10.74 -4.94
C GLY A 159 -3.35 -10.39 -5.99
N GLU A 160 -3.62 -9.40 -6.85
CA GLU A 160 -2.66 -8.91 -7.85
C GLU A 160 -1.44 -8.18 -7.25
N THR A 161 -1.49 -7.80 -5.96
CA THR A 161 -0.46 -6.98 -5.29
C THR A 161 0.37 -7.78 -4.29
N VAL A 162 0.09 -9.06 -4.13
CA VAL A 162 0.72 -9.94 -3.13
C VAL A 162 2.15 -10.26 -3.52
N LEU A 163 3.06 -10.04 -2.56
CA LEU A 163 4.48 -10.35 -2.69
C LEU A 163 4.93 -11.16 -1.46
N PHE A 164 5.36 -12.40 -1.70
CA PHE A 164 5.97 -13.24 -0.69
C PHE A 164 7.47 -12.95 -0.60
N ILE A 165 7.96 -12.64 0.60
CA ILE A 165 9.38 -12.44 0.90
C ILE A 165 9.80 -13.57 1.82
N GLN A 166 10.90 -14.25 1.47
CA GLN A 166 11.46 -15.38 2.22
C GLN A 166 12.41 -14.93 3.32
#